data_AF-A0A6L2Q0M6-F1
#
_entry.id   AF-A0A6L2Q0M6-F1
#
_cell.length_a   1.000
_cell.length_b   1.000
_cell.length_c   1.000
_cell.angle_alpha   90.00
_cell.angle_beta   90.00
_cell.angle_gamma   90.00
#
_symmetry.space_group_name_H-M   'P 1'
#
loop_
_entity.id
_entity.type
_entity.pdbx_description
1 polymer ?
#
loop_
_entity_poly.entity_id
_entity_poly.type
_entity_poly.pdbx_seq_one_letter_code
_entity_poly.pdbx_strand_id
1 'polypeptide(L)'
;EIKTLSPKSAEELHGMVKTKQYHKLLVVRHPFQRLVSAYRDRIEDTSKFTSQAWIYVPRIFALTRPSLNRSQIFDINHHQHKLSIVPTFQEFVEWLLVIPASKYDVHWNRYSDQCSPCIIHYDFVTKMDSFSKEEEVLLMRQMGLKHLNVSLPHLQESSGGSTDFNVTCQYFQQLIPEQIKALYAIYHTDFEMFHYSPQPYINCAQRKSGLKDMSVPNVATRNVIK
;
A
#
# COMPACT_ATOMS: atom_id res chain seq x y z
N GLU A 1 -8.10 22.59 19.60
CA GLU A 1 -7.20 21.41 19.55
C GLU A 1 -7.93 20.22 18.97
N ILE A 2 -7.27 19.45 18.09
CA ILE A 2 -7.78 18.16 17.60
C ILE A 2 -7.56 17.15 18.73
N LYS A 3 -8.63 16.76 19.42
CA LYS A 3 -8.55 15.92 20.63
C LYS A 3 -8.23 14.45 20.33
N THR A 4 -8.53 13.96 19.12
CA THR A 4 -8.37 12.54 18.76
C THR A 4 -8.23 12.42 17.25
N LEU A 5 -7.15 11.77 16.77
CA LEU A 5 -6.87 11.55 15.34
C LEU A 5 -7.28 10.15 14.86
N SER A 6 -7.39 9.19 15.78
CA SER A 6 -7.81 7.82 15.52
C SER A 6 -8.41 7.18 16.78
N PRO A 7 -9.37 6.26 16.64
CA PRO A 7 -9.89 5.49 17.77
C PRO A 7 -8.80 4.60 18.36
N LYS A 8 -8.83 4.41 19.68
CA LYS A 8 -7.88 3.60 20.45
C LYS A 8 -8.34 2.16 20.65
N SER A 9 -9.62 1.86 20.44
CA SER A 9 -10.18 0.50 20.52
C SER A 9 -11.26 0.27 19.47
N ALA A 10 -11.62 -1.00 19.26
CA ALA A 10 -12.71 -1.37 18.37
C ALA A 10 -14.06 -0.82 18.85
N GLU A 11 -14.32 -0.82 20.16
CA GLU A 11 -15.53 -0.26 20.77
C GLU A 11 -15.63 1.25 20.50
N GLU A 12 -14.52 1.98 20.66
CA GLU A 12 -14.47 3.41 20.36
C GLU A 12 -14.73 3.66 18.87
N LEU A 13 -14.09 2.89 17.97
CA LEU A 13 -14.34 2.97 16.53
C LEU A 13 -15.82 2.72 16.22
N HIS A 14 -16.44 1.68 16.79
CA HIS A 14 -17.86 1.38 16.58
C HIS A 14 -18.78 2.52 17.03
N GLY A 15 -18.46 3.19 18.14
CA GLY A 15 -19.17 4.39 18.59
C GLY A 15 -18.99 5.55 17.60
N MET A 16 -17.75 5.85 17.22
CA MET A 16 -17.41 6.93 16.30
C MET A 16 -18.06 6.76 14.92
N VAL A 17 -18.04 5.54 14.36
CA VAL A 17 -18.62 5.21 13.05
C VAL A 17 -20.13 5.49 13.02
N LYS A 18 -20.85 5.29 14.12
CA LYS A 18 -22.31 5.51 14.20
C LYS A 18 -22.72 6.96 14.42
N THR A 19 -21.79 7.83 14.80
CA THR A 19 -22.09 9.23 15.11
C THR A 19 -21.70 10.16 13.97
N LYS A 20 -22.26 11.38 13.97
CA LYS A 20 -21.90 12.49 13.07
C LYS A 20 -20.99 13.53 13.74
N GLN A 21 -20.49 13.25 14.95
CA GLN A 21 -19.66 14.19 15.72
C GLN A 21 -18.21 14.21 15.23
N TYR A 22 -17.79 13.18 14.50
CA TYR A 22 -16.44 13.03 13.97
C TYR A 22 -16.48 13.12 12.45
N HIS A 23 -15.52 13.86 11.89
CA HIS A 23 -15.25 13.84 10.47
C HIS A 23 -14.40 12.62 10.13
N LYS A 24 -14.89 11.76 9.24
CA LYS A 24 -14.27 10.49 8.86
C LYS A 24 -13.54 10.67 7.54
N LEU A 25 -12.22 10.72 7.61
CA LEU A 25 -11.33 10.83 6.46
C LEU A 25 -10.76 9.45 6.09
N LEU A 26 -10.82 9.08 4.82
CA LEU A 26 -10.06 7.98 4.26
C LEU A 26 -8.98 8.52 3.32
N VAL A 27 -7.73 8.20 3.61
CA VAL A 27 -6.60 8.51 2.72
C VAL A 27 -6.20 7.23 1.99
N VAL A 28 -6.35 7.23 0.67
CA VAL A 28 -5.98 6.11 -0.20
C VAL A 28 -4.77 6.45 -1.04
N ARG A 29 -4.13 5.42 -1.59
CA ARG A 29 -3.05 5.54 -2.56
C ARG A 29 -3.25 4.49 -3.62
N HIS A 30 -2.72 4.74 -4.82
CA HIS A 30 -2.67 3.73 -5.88
C HIS A 30 -2.22 2.36 -5.32
N PRO A 31 -3.00 1.26 -5.48
CA PRO A 31 -2.73 0.00 -4.79
C PRO A 31 -1.31 -0.55 -5.00
N PHE A 32 -0.79 -0.45 -6.22
CA PHE A 32 0.59 -0.87 -6.52
C PHE A 32 1.67 0.03 -5.92
N GLN A 33 1.47 1.34 -5.84
CA GLN A 33 2.43 2.22 -5.16
C GLN A 33 2.43 1.95 -3.66
N ARG A 34 1.26 1.70 -3.06
CA ARG A 34 1.14 1.29 -1.66
C ARG A 34 1.91 -0.02 -1.41
N LEU A 35 1.74 -1.03 -2.27
CA LEU A 35 2.42 -2.30 -2.16
C LEU A 35 3.95 -2.15 -2.20
N VAL A 36 4.47 -1.39 -3.18
CA VAL A 36 5.90 -1.11 -3.27
C VAL A 36 6.39 -0.33 -2.06
N SER A 37 5.64 0.69 -1.62
CA SER A 37 6.00 1.46 -0.43
C SER A 37 6.06 0.58 0.82
N ALA A 38 5.15 -0.38 0.96
CA ALA A 38 5.13 -1.34 2.06
C ALA A 38 6.34 -2.28 2.00
N TYR A 39 6.69 -2.80 0.83
CA TYR A 39 7.90 -3.61 0.65
C TYR A 39 9.16 -2.81 1.01
N ARG A 40 9.28 -1.58 0.51
CA ARG A 40 10.45 -0.72 0.78
C ARG A 40 10.63 -0.44 2.27
N ASP A 41 9.55 -0.11 2.98
CA ASP A 41 9.62 0.23 4.40
C ASP A 41 9.70 -0.99 5.33
N ARG A 42 9.00 -2.09 5.01
CA ARG A 42 8.85 -3.24 5.92
C ARG A 42 9.79 -4.39 5.62
N ILE A 43 10.36 -4.45 4.41
CA ILE A 43 11.21 -5.57 3.95
C ILE A 43 12.58 -5.07 3.52
N GLU A 44 12.64 -4.08 2.63
CA GLU A 44 13.89 -3.61 2.01
C GLU A 44 14.76 -2.78 2.95
N ASP A 45 14.15 -1.87 3.70
CA ASP A 45 14.84 -1.01 4.64
C ASP A 45 15.26 -1.77 5.90
N THR A 46 16.54 -2.13 5.96
CA THR A 46 17.18 -2.79 7.12
C THR A 46 17.83 -1.81 8.09
N SER A 47 17.78 -0.49 7.81
CA SER A 47 18.42 0.53 8.63
C SER A 47 17.63 0.86 9.91
N LYS A 48 16.31 0.63 9.89
CA LYS A 48 15.42 0.91 11.02
C LYS A 48 15.17 -0.36 11.84
N PHE A 49 15.42 -0.28 13.15
CA PHE A 49 15.15 -1.37 14.11
C PHE A 49 13.65 -1.73 14.19
N THR A 50 12.76 -0.83 13.76
CA THR A 50 11.31 -1.04 13.71
C THR A 50 10.83 -1.75 12.44
N SER A 51 11.72 -2.08 11.49
CA SER A 51 11.34 -2.83 10.30
C SER A 51 10.85 -4.24 10.71
N GLN A 52 9.67 -4.62 10.23
CA GLN A 52 9.13 -5.97 10.44
C GLN A 52 9.87 -7.03 9.58
N ALA A 53 10.96 -6.65 8.92
CA ALA A 53 11.70 -7.46 7.96
C ALA A 53 12.19 -8.76 8.59
N TRP A 54 12.65 -8.75 9.84
CA TRP A 54 13.09 -9.97 10.55
C TRP A 54 11.98 -11.02 10.72
N ILE A 55 10.69 -10.62 10.69
CA ILE A 55 9.53 -11.53 10.76
C ILE A 55 9.25 -12.13 9.38
N TYR A 56 9.25 -11.30 8.35
CA TYR A 56 8.77 -11.66 7.01
C TYR A 56 9.86 -12.27 6.14
N VAL A 57 11.09 -11.78 6.20
CA VAL A 57 12.21 -12.24 5.35
C VAL A 57 12.46 -13.75 5.46
N PRO A 58 12.50 -14.37 6.66
CA PRO A 58 12.65 -15.82 6.75
C PRO A 58 11.48 -16.59 6.11
N ARG A 59 10.26 -16.06 6.17
CA ARG A 59 9.06 -16.69 5.58
C ARG A 59 9.06 -16.59 4.06
N ILE A 60 9.52 -15.46 3.52
CA ILE A 60 9.69 -15.27 2.08
C ILE A 60 10.76 -16.24 1.56
N PHE A 61 11.94 -16.28 2.19
CA PHE A 61 13.01 -17.18 1.76
C PHE A 61 12.71 -18.66 1.97
N ALA A 62 11.92 -19.03 2.97
CA ALA A 62 11.46 -20.41 3.11
C ALA A 62 10.71 -20.90 1.86
N LEU A 63 10.04 -20.00 1.13
CA LEU A 63 9.39 -20.28 -0.14
C LEU A 63 10.35 -20.16 -1.32
N THR A 64 11.07 -19.03 -1.44
CA THR A 64 11.78 -18.68 -2.68
C THR A 64 13.22 -19.17 -2.73
N ARG A 65 13.84 -19.46 -1.58
CA ARG A 65 15.23 -19.90 -1.44
C ARG A 65 15.37 -20.92 -0.29
N PRO A 66 14.76 -22.12 -0.39
CA PRO A 66 14.69 -23.07 0.73
C PRO A 66 16.04 -23.62 1.20
N SER A 67 17.11 -23.46 0.41
CA SER A 67 18.48 -23.83 0.77
C SER A 67 19.19 -22.81 1.68
N LEU A 68 18.62 -21.62 1.89
CA LEU A 68 19.20 -20.61 2.79
C LEU A 68 18.97 -20.98 4.25
N ASN A 69 20.07 -21.07 4.99
CA ASN A 69 20.03 -21.28 6.43
C ASN A 69 19.89 -19.95 7.19
N ARG A 70 19.40 -20.02 8.44
CA ARG A 70 19.19 -18.85 9.30
C ARG A 70 20.45 -17.98 9.48
N SER A 71 21.62 -18.61 9.56
CA SER A 71 22.93 -17.94 9.67
C SER A 71 23.32 -17.13 8.43
N GLN A 72 22.76 -17.44 7.26
CA GLN A 72 22.98 -16.70 6.03
C GLN A 72 22.00 -15.53 5.90
N ILE A 73 20.83 -15.64 6.54
CA ILE A 73 19.79 -14.59 6.52
C ILE A 73 20.11 -13.49 7.52
N PHE A 74 20.58 -13.85 8.72
CA PHE A 74 20.86 -12.92 9.80
C PHE A 74 22.36 -12.71 10.02
N ASP A 75 22.75 -11.48 10.30
CA ASP A 75 24.11 -11.11 10.68
C ASP A 75 24.36 -11.59 12.12
N ILE A 76 25.10 -12.71 12.25
CA ILE A 76 25.36 -13.39 13.52
C ILE A 76 26.19 -12.52 14.47
N ASN A 77 26.91 -11.52 13.95
CA ASN A 77 27.77 -10.62 14.73
C ASN A 77 27.01 -9.43 15.33
N HIS A 78 25.75 -9.22 14.94
CA HIS A 78 24.90 -8.15 15.47
C HIS A 78 23.75 -8.74 16.27
N HIS A 79 23.08 -7.91 17.10
CA HIS A 79 21.84 -8.30 17.76
C HIS A 79 20.86 -8.94 16.77
N GLN A 80 20.11 -9.96 17.21
CA GLN A 80 19.41 -11.01 16.43
C GLN A 80 18.41 -10.59 15.31
N HIS A 81 18.36 -9.33 14.88
CA HIS A 81 17.40 -8.82 13.91
C HIS A 81 18.02 -8.13 12.68
N LYS A 82 19.36 -8.01 12.61
CA LYS A 82 20.01 -7.44 11.42
C LYS A 82 20.07 -8.47 10.31
N LEU A 83 19.55 -8.11 9.14
CA LEU A 83 19.54 -8.97 7.95
C LEU A 83 20.83 -8.81 7.16
N SER A 84 21.41 -9.93 6.72
CA SER A 84 22.56 -9.98 5.80
C SER A 84 22.12 -9.93 4.34
N ILE A 85 20.90 -10.39 4.07
CA ILE A 85 20.30 -10.45 2.74
C ILE A 85 18.81 -10.19 2.83
N VAL A 86 18.28 -9.53 1.81
CA VAL A 86 16.87 -9.15 1.69
C VAL A 86 16.29 -9.79 0.43
N PRO A 87 15.05 -10.34 0.48
CA PRO A 87 14.38 -10.86 -0.71
C PRO A 87 14.17 -9.76 -1.74
N THR A 88 14.19 -10.09 -3.02
CA THR A 88 13.79 -9.15 -4.07
C THR A 88 12.29 -8.84 -4.00
N PHE A 89 11.84 -7.80 -4.70
CA PHE A 89 10.41 -7.51 -4.78
C PHE A 89 9.63 -8.63 -5.46
N GLN A 90 10.22 -9.29 -6.46
CA GLN A 90 9.62 -10.45 -7.11
C GLN A 90 9.38 -11.60 -6.13
N GLU A 91 10.35 -11.90 -5.26
CA GLU A 91 10.23 -12.94 -4.23
C GLU A 91 9.19 -12.58 -3.17
N PHE A 92 9.14 -11.31 -2.77
CA PHE A 92 8.09 -10.82 -1.89
C PHE A 92 6.70 -10.99 -2.52
N VAL A 93 6.54 -10.66 -3.81
CA VAL A 93 5.27 -10.85 -4.52
C VAL A 93 4.91 -12.33 -4.62
N GLU A 94 5.85 -13.19 -5.00
CA GLU A 94 5.62 -14.64 -5.05
C GLU A 94 5.12 -15.18 -3.70
N TRP A 95 5.73 -14.75 -2.61
CA TRP A 95 5.26 -15.08 -1.26
C TRP A 95 3.87 -14.52 -0.95
N LEU A 96 3.60 -13.25 -1.28
CA LEU A 96 2.31 -12.62 -1.01
C LEU A 96 1.15 -13.30 -1.76
N LEU A 97 1.41 -13.82 -2.96
CA LEU A 97 0.40 -14.51 -3.78
C LEU A 97 -0.03 -15.86 -3.20
N VAL A 98 0.77 -16.48 -2.33
CA VAL A 98 0.46 -17.82 -1.77
C VAL A 98 -0.07 -17.78 -0.34
N ILE A 99 0.18 -16.70 0.42
CA ILE A 99 -0.35 -16.60 1.79
C ILE A 99 -1.84 -16.24 1.75
N PRO A 100 -2.66 -16.77 2.68
CA PRO A 100 -4.08 -16.42 2.73
C PRO A 100 -4.27 -14.97 3.14
N ALA A 101 -5.29 -14.31 2.56
CA ALA A 101 -5.61 -12.90 2.85
C ALA A 101 -5.83 -12.62 4.35
N SER A 102 -6.29 -13.60 5.13
CA SER A 102 -6.43 -13.50 6.59
C SER A 102 -5.11 -13.32 7.36
N LYS A 103 -3.97 -13.51 6.68
CA LYS A 103 -2.62 -13.33 7.23
C LYS A 103 -1.91 -12.09 6.66
N TYR A 104 -2.60 -11.26 5.88
CA TYR A 104 -2.02 -10.03 5.37
C TYR A 104 -1.75 -9.04 6.50
N ASP A 105 -0.57 -8.43 6.44
CA ASP A 105 -0.23 -7.32 7.32
C ASP A 105 -0.97 -6.06 6.86
N VAL A 106 -1.27 -5.16 7.80
CA VAL A 106 -1.92 -3.87 7.54
C VAL A 106 -1.23 -3.03 6.45
N HIS A 107 0.06 -3.24 6.18
CA HIS A 107 0.78 -2.46 5.16
C HIS A 107 0.43 -2.88 3.72
N TRP A 108 0.16 -4.16 3.48
CA TRP A 108 -0.22 -4.69 2.15
C TRP A 108 -1.62 -5.30 2.09
N ASN A 109 -2.42 -5.15 3.15
CA ASN A 109 -3.83 -5.50 3.09
C ASN A 109 -4.61 -4.51 2.20
N ARG A 110 -5.78 -4.95 1.76
CA ARG A 110 -6.71 -4.19 0.91
C ARG A 110 -7.41 -3.13 1.75
N TYR A 111 -7.69 -1.98 1.16
CA TYR A 111 -8.54 -0.96 1.78
C TYR A 111 -9.96 -1.48 1.98
N SER A 112 -10.49 -2.29 1.05
CA SER A 112 -11.80 -2.95 1.18
C SER A 112 -11.96 -3.71 2.50
N ASP A 113 -10.89 -4.33 2.98
CA ASP A 113 -10.89 -5.16 4.18
C ASP A 113 -10.54 -4.32 5.41
N GLN A 114 -9.44 -3.58 5.33
CA GLN A 114 -8.88 -2.87 6.48
C GLN A 114 -9.71 -1.63 6.86
N CYS A 115 -10.24 -0.92 5.88
CA CYS A 115 -10.97 0.33 6.09
C CYS A 115 -12.49 0.15 6.02
N SER A 116 -12.97 -1.02 5.59
CA SER A 116 -14.40 -1.34 5.54
C SER A 116 -15.28 -0.22 4.96
N PRO A 117 -14.95 0.36 3.79
CA PRO A 117 -15.67 1.49 3.20
C PRO A 117 -17.14 1.17 2.85
N CYS A 118 -17.51 -0.11 2.80
CA CYS A 118 -18.90 -0.54 2.65
C CYS A 118 -19.73 -0.33 3.92
N ILE A 119 -19.10 -0.28 5.09
CA ILE A 119 -19.77 -0.15 6.40
C ILE A 119 -19.55 1.25 6.99
N ILE A 120 -18.37 1.83 6.76
CA ILE A 120 -18.03 3.15 7.25
C ILE A 120 -18.38 4.20 6.19
N HIS A 121 -19.34 5.07 6.52
CA HIS A 121 -19.61 6.26 5.72
C HIS A 121 -18.54 7.31 5.97
N TYR A 122 -17.54 7.36 5.09
CA TYR A 122 -16.51 8.39 5.08
C TYR A 122 -17.07 9.72 4.58
N ASP A 123 -16.74 10.81 5.27
CA ASP A 123 -17.13 12.17 4.88
C ASP A 123 -16.23 12.70 3.76
N PHE A 124 -14.98 12.22 3.69
CA PHE A 124 -14.06 12.54 2.60
C PHE A 124 -13.13 11.36 2.30
N VAL A 125 -12.88 11.12 1.01
CA VAL A 125 -11.88 10.16 0.52
C VAL A 125 -10.90 10.93 -0.35
N THR A 126 -9.61 10.86 -0.01
CA THR A 126 -8.56 11.60 -0.72
C THR A 126 -7.42 10.69 -1.17
N LYS A 127 -6.78 11.05 -2.29
CA LYS A 127 -5.71 10.27 -2.91
C LYS A 127 -4.35 10.88 -2.58
N MET A 128 -3.54 10.16 -1.82
CA MET A 128 -2.19 10.56 -1.42
C MET A 128 -1.27 10.78 -2.61
N ASP A 129 -1.37 9.95 -3.65
CA ASP A 129 -0.50 9.99 -4.82
C ASP A 129 -0.77 11.17 -5.77
N SER A 130 -1.88 11.89 -5.58
CA SER A 130 -2.23 13.10 -6.31
C SER A 130 -2.58 14.28 -5.41
N PHE A 131 -2.25 14.20 -4.10
CA PHE A 131 -2.72 15.15 -3.10
C PHE A 131 -2.17 16.56 -3.35
N SER A 132 -3.07 17.45 -3.74
CA SER A 132 -2.79 18.84 -4.13
C SER A 132 -3.06 19.82 -2.98
N LYS A 133 -2.51 21.04 -3.07
CA LYS A 133 -2.83 22.12 -2.13
C LYS A 133 -4.32 22.49 -2.21
N GLU A 134 -4.92 22.39 -3.39
CA GLU A 134 -6.32 22.63 -3.62
C GLU A 134 -7.21 21.60 -2.90
N GLU A 135 -6.84 20.31 -2.95
CA GLU A 135 -7.52 19.25 -2.18
C GLU A 135 -7.35 19.44 -0.68
N GLU A 136 -6.16 19.87 -0.22
CA GLU A 136 -5.93 20.21 1.17
C GLU A 136 -6.86 21.33 1.64
N VAL A 137 -6.97 22.41 0.87
CA VAL A 137 -7.87 23.53 1.17
C VAL A 137 -9.33 23.09 1.19
N LEU A 138 -9.73 22.20 0.26
CA LEU A 138 -11.08 21.64 0.22
C LEU A 138 -11.39 20.79 1.46
N LEU A 139 -10.47 19.89 1.83
CA LEU A 139 -10.56 19.06 3.03
C LEU A 139 -10.66 19.93 4.28
N MET A 140 -9.78 20.92 4.44
CA MET A 140 -9.82 21.84 5.57
C MET A 140 -11.13 22.63 5.64
N ARG A 141 -11.70 23.01 4.49
CA ARG A 141 -13.02 23.67 4.44
C ARG A 141 -14.14 22.72 4.88
N GLN A 142 -14.15 21.48 4.41
CA GLN A 142 -15.19 20.50 4.78
C GLN A 142 -15.13 20.08 6.24
N MET A 143 -13.92 20.04 6.82
CA MET A 143 -13.75 19.82 8.26
C MET A 143 -14.10 21.04 9.11
N GLY A 144 -14.43 22.18 8.49
CA GLY A 144 -14.66 23.44 9.20
C GLY A 144 -13.38 24.06 9.77
N LEU A 145 -12.19 23.58 9.38
CA LEU A 145 -10.89 23.95 9.92
C LEU A 145 -10.16 25.05 9.12
N LYS A 146 -10.72 25.51 8.00
CA LYS A 146 -10.11 26.55 7.15
C LYS A 146 -9.68 27.81 7.93
N HIS A 147 -10.42 28.17 8.97
CA HIS A 147 -10.15 29.36 9.79
C HIS A 147 -8.92 29.21 10.70
N LEU A 148 -8.42 27.99 10.91
CA LEU A 148 -7.27 27.72 11.77
C LEU A 148 -5.93 28.02 11.09
N ASN A 149 -5.91 28.27 9.78
CA ASN A 149 -4.71 28.49 8.98
C ASN A 149 -3.61 27.42 9.20
N VAL A 150 -4.04 26.17 9.41
CA VAL A 150 -3.18 25.00 9.58
C VAL A 150 -3.10 24.22 8.27
N SER A 151 -1.92 23.69 7.98
CA SER A 151 -1.71 22.72 6.91
C SER A 151 -1.58 21.32 7.49
N LEU A 152 -1.87 20.29 6.68
CA LEU A 152 -1.54 18.92 7.03
C LEU A 152 -0.01 18.80 7.17
N PRO A 153 0.48 18.05 8.17
CA PRO A 153 1.90 17.78 8.26
C PRO A 153 2.35 17.04 7.00
N HIS A 154 3.50 17.43 6.44
CA HIS A 154 4.13 16.65 5.38
C HIS A 154 4.39 15.24 5.91
N LEU A 155 3.81 14.24 5.25
CA LEU A 155 4.01 12.84 5.61
C LEU A 155 5.51 12.50 5.46
N GLN A 156 6.06 11.83 6.46
CA GLN A 156 7.46 11.41 6.42
C GLN A 156 7.66 10.42 5.27
N GLU A 157 8.73 10.63 4.51
CA GLU A 157 9.11 9.72 3.43
C GLU A 157 9.70 8.41 4.01
N SER A 158 9.64 7.34 3.21
CA SER A 158 10.47 6.17 3.50
C SER A 158 11.95 6.55 3.44
N SER A 159 12.85 5.73 3.98
CA SER A 159 14.31 6.00 3.94
C SER A 159 14.84 6.22 2.52
N GLY A 160 14.17 5.68 1.50
CA GLY A 160 14.46 5.89 0.09
C GLY A 160 13.60 6.95 -0.62
N GLY A 161 12.93 7.83 0.12
CA GLY A 161 12.08 8.89 -0.44
C GLY A 161 10.64 8.47 -0.73
N SER A 162 9.88 9.33 -1.41
CA SER A 162 8.51 9.03 -1.84
C SER A 162 8.46 7.86 -2.86
N THR A 163 7.41 7.04 -2.78
CA THR A 163 7.18 5.91 -3.72
C THR A 163 6.21 6.31 -4.83
N ASP A 164 6.71 6.99 -5.85
CA ASP A 164 5.88 7.48 -6.95
C ASP A 164 5.70 6.45 -8.08
N PHE A 165 5.19 6.91 -9.22
CA PHE A 165 5.07 6.11 -10.43
C PHE A 165 6.40 5.53 -10.90
N ASN A 166 7.47 6.34 -10.97
CA ASN A 166 8.75 5.93 -11.52
C ASN A 166 9.40 4.85 -10.68
N VAL A 167 9.41 5.04 -9.35
CA VAL A 167 9.94 4.05 -8.42
C VAL A 167 9.14 2.76 -8.53
N THR A 168 7.82 2.84 -8.46
CA THR A 168 6.96 1.65 -8.57
C THR A 168 7.17 0.93 -9.90
N CYS A 169 7.36 1.65 -11.00
CA CYS A 169 7.65 1.10 -12.31
C CYS A 169 8.95 0.27 -12.33
N GLN A 170 10.00 0.72 -11.64
CA GLN A 170 11.28 -0.02 -11.53
C GLN A 170 11.11 -1.35 -10.79
N TYR A 171 10.27 -1.41 -9.75
CA TYR A 171 9.97 -2.67 -9.07
C TYR A 171 9.10 -3.59 -9.93
N PHE A 172 8.13 -3.05 -10.65
CA PHE A 172 7.26 -3.82 -11.55
C PHE A 172 8.03 -4.44 -12.73
N GLN A 173 9.16 -3.88 -13.12
CA GLN A 173 10.09 -4.50 -14.08
C GLN A 173 10.77 -5.78 -13.57
N GLN A 174 10.61 -6.14 -12.29
CA GLN A 174 11.07 -7.43 -11.75
C GLN A 174 10.00 -8.52 -11.88
N LEU A 175 8.75 -8.16 -12.18
CA LEU A 175 7.63 -9.11 -12.17
C LEU A 175 7.37 -9.72 -13.54
N ILE A 176 6.87 -10.95 -13.54
CA ILE A 176 6.33 -11.61 -14.73
C ILE A 176 4.83 -11.26 -14.89
N PRO A 177 4.25 -11.37 -16.10
CA PRO A 177 2.86 -10.98 -16.35
C PRO A 177 1.84 -11.71 -15.46
N GLU A 178 2.08 -12.99 -15.17
CA GLU A 178 1.22 -13.82 -14.32
C GLU A 178 1.15 -13.28 -12.90
N GLN A 179 2.29 -12.83 -12.35
CA GLN A 179 2.36 -12.20 -11.04
C GLN A 179 1.57 -10.89 -11.02
N ILE A 180 1.66 -10.07 -12.07
CA ILE A 180 0.95 -8.79 -12.15
C ILE A 180 -0.56 -9.00 -12.23
N LYS A 181 -1.00 -9.97 -13.04
CA LYS A 181 -2.42 -10.34 -13.14
C LYS A 181 -2.96 -10.83 -11.79
N ALA A 182 -2.18 -11.66 -11.09
CA ALA A 182 -2.56 -12.15 -9.77
C ALA A 182 -2.59 -11.04 -8.71
N LEU A 183 -1.61 -10.13 -8.73
CA LEU A 183 -1.59 -8.94 -7.88
C LEU A 183 -2.81 -8.04 -8.14
N TYR A 184 -3.14 -7.80 -9.41
CA TYR A 184 -4.35 -7.04 -9.75
C TYR A 184 -5.59 -7.73 -9.19
N ALA A 185 -5.70 -9.05 -9.28
CA ALA A 185 -6.85 -9.79 -8.73
C ALA A 185 -6.98 -9.63 -7.21
N ILE A 186 -5.86 -9.59 -6.46
CA ILE A 186 -5.88 -9.32 -5.02
C ILE A 186 -6.49 -7.94 -4.75
N TYR A 187 -5.98 -6.90 -5.43
CA TYR A 187 -6.36 -5.50 -5.17
C TYR A 187 -7.52 -4.99 -6.03
N HIS A 188 -8.18 -5.85 -6.80
CA HIS A 188 -9.19 -5.48 -7.80
C HIS A 188 -10.27 -4.55 -7.24
N THR A 189 -10.81 -4.88 -6.08
CA THR A 189 -11.85 -4.07 -5.43
C THR A 189 -11.36 -2.66 -5.12
N ASP A 190 -10.11 -2.48 -4.69
CA ASP A 190 -9.55 -1.17 -4.38
C ASP A 190 -9.31 -0.36 -5.67
N PHE A 191 -8.88 -1.02 -6.77
CA PHE A 191 -8.75 -0.38 -8.07
C PHE A 191 -10.08 0.20 -8.56
N GLU A 192 -11.14 -0.62 -8.53
CA GLU A 192 -12.48 -0.21 -8.96
C GLU A 192 -13.04 0.88 -8.05
N MET A 193 -12.97 0.67 -6.73
CA MET A 193 -13.56 1.56 -5.73
C MET A 193 -12.97 2.97 -5.75
N PHE A 194 -11.66 3.09 -6.00
CA PHE A 194 -10.98 4.38 -6.01
C PHE A 194 -10.60 4.85 -7.42
N HIS A 195 -11.11 4.20 -8.46
CA HIS A 195 -10.89 4.57 -9.86
C HIS A 195 -9.39 4.72 -10.21
N TYR A 196 -8.60 3.71 -9.84
CA TYR A 196 -7.20 3.62 -10.25
C TYR A 196 -7.07 2.73 -11.49
N SER A 197 -6.08 3.02 -12.33
CA SER A 197 -5.76 2.18 -13.49
C SER A 197 -4.48 1.38 -13.24
N PRO A 198 -4.50 0.04 -13.37
CA PRO A 198 -3.28 -0.76 -13.27
C PRO A 198 -2.39 -0.65 -14.53
N GLN A 199 -2.94 -0.16 -15.65
CA GLN A 199 -2.31 -0.21 -16.97
C GLN A 199 -0.91 0.42 -17.04
N PRO A 200 -0.66 1.62 -16.44
CA PRO A 200 0.67 2.22 -16.48
C PRO A 200 1.77 1.30 -15.92
N TYR A 201 1.44 0.51 -14.88
CA TYR A 201 2.38 -0.41 -14.24
C TYR A 201 2.48 -1.76 -14.94
N ILE A 202 1.38 -2.24 -15.55
CA ILE A 202 1.41 -3.41 -16.45
C ILE A 202 2.40 -3.14 -17.59
N ASN A 203 2.34 -1.95 -18.19
CA ASN A 203 3.23 -1.54 -19.27
C ASN A 203 4.71 -1.52 -18.83
N CYS A 204 4.99 -1.17 -17.57
CA CYS A 204 6.35 -1.16 -17.03
C CYS A 204 7.01 -2.55 -17.09
N ALA A 205 6.28 -3.61 -16.78
CA ALA A 205 6.80 -4.97 -16.84
C ALA A 205 7.02 -5.45 -18.28
N GLN A 206 6.08 -5.15 -19.18
CA GLN A 206 6.13 -5.57 -20.58
C GLN A 206 7.32 -4.97 -21.36
N ARG A 207 7.71 -3.72 -21.03
CA ARG A 207 8.85 -3.04 -21.67
C ARG A 207 10.18 -3.77 -21.50
N LYS A 208 10.35 -4.57 -20.44
CA LYS A 208 11.57 -5.37 -20.22
C LYS A 208 11.51 -6.73 -20.89
N SER A 209 10.33 -7.32 -21.03
CA SER A 209 10.14 -8.68 -21.57
C SER A 209 10.12 -8.76 -23.10
N GLY A 210 10.11 -7.62 -23.81
CA GLY A 210 9.96 -7.60 -25.27
C GLY A 210 8.61 -8.13 -25.79
N LEU A 211 7.65 -8.37 -24.88
CA LEU A 211 6.33 -8.93 -25.19
C LEU A 211 5.34 -7.79 -25.50
N LYS A 212 4.79 -7.80 -26.72
CA LYS A 212 3.68 -6.91 -27.11
C LYS A 212 2.36 -7.40 -26.49
N ASP A 213 1.65 -6.46 -25.89
CA ASP A 213 0.24 -6.45 -25.46
C ASP A 213 -0.32 -7.70 -24.77
N MET A 214 -0.46 -7.59 -23.45
CA MET A 214 -1.51 -8.27 -22.70
C MET A 214 -2.59 -7.24 -22.37
N SER A 215 -3.67 -7.24 -23.13
CA SER A 215 -4.88 -6.48 -22.81
C SER A 215 -5.60 -7.18 -21.65
N VAL A 216 -5.73 -6.49 -20.52
CA VAL A 216 -6.68 -6.86 -19.46
C VAL A 216 -8.07 -6.43 -19.94
N PRO A 217 -9.15 -7.21 -19.70
CA PRO A 217 -10.48 -6.85 -20.19
C PRO A 217 -10.87 -5.42 -19.80
N ASN A 218 -11.36 -4.68 -20.80
CA ASN A 218 -11.78 -3.29 -20.71
C ASN A 218 -12.59 -3.04 -19.43
N VAL A 219 -12.10 -2.14 -18.58
CA VAL A 219 -12.93 -1.39 -17.65
C VAL A 219 -13.89 -0.59 -18.53
N ALA A 220 -15.10 -1.09 -18.67
CA ALA A 220 -16.17 -0.36 -19.33
C ALA A 220 -16.41 0.90 -18.49
N THR A 221 -15.90 2.03 -18.96
CA THR A 221 -16.38 3.36 -18.58
C THR A 221 -17.85 3.43 -18.94
N ARG A 222 -18.72 3.00 -18.02
CA ARG A 222 -20.13 3.34 -18.07
C ARG A 222 -20.22 4.83 -17.76
N ASN A 223 -20.20 5.63 -18.81
CA ASN A 223 -20.79 6.96 -18.82
C ASN A 223 -22.24 6.82 -18.35
N VAL A 224 -22.51 7.16 -17.09
CA VAL A 224 -23.87 7.48 -16.67
C VAL A 224 -24.08 8.95 -17.00
N ILE A 225 -24.79 9.16 -18.10
CA ILE A 225 -25.35 10.44 -18.51
C ILE A 225 -26.63 10.67 -17.68
N LYS A 226 -26.67 11.86 -17.04
CA LYS A 226 -27.78 12.55 -16.37
C LYS A 226 -28.27 12.00 -15.03
#